data_AF-A0AAN9Y476-F1
#
_entry.id   AF-A0AAN9Y476-F1
#
_cell.length_a   1.000
_cell.length_b   1.000
_cell.length_c   1.000
_cell.angle_alpha   90.00
_cell.angle_beta   90.00
_cell.angle_gamma   90.00
#
_symmetry.space_group_name_H-M   'P 1'
#
loop_
_entity.id
_entity.type
_entity.pdbx_description
1 polymer ?
#
loop_
_entity_poly.entity_id
_entity_poly.type
_entity_poly.pdbx_seq_one_letter_code
_entity_poly.pdbx_strand_id
1 'polypeptide(L)'
;MSLKEKWHRMSGHIDFNKLKVLCEEYVNLVENLTGKGIKEIRCDNGTEYINKNVADFVKNCGVYLRPCIPYVHALNGTAERYNNILLDKACCLQAQARVDRRYWPECINAAAYLTNQSPASTIERRTPFEIFFKKKPDVSNLTLYGSRVFTRVLDVRRRSKWDRKADRGILLGYTDLGYRVLVNNRVIVTRHVDFFDENIKVISLRDDKLDEARKSGEQNIASQDDANIPVNEENVVQEDEVAG
;
A
#
# COMPACT_ATOMS: atom_id res chain seq x y z
N MET A 1 -20.99 2.40 16.67
CA MET A 1 -20.68 1.03 16.22
C MET A 1 -19.17 0.90 16.09
N SER A 2 -18.56 0.09 16.94
CA SER A 2 -17.12 -0.19 16.94
C SER A 2 -16.70 -0.86 15.63
N LEU A 3 -15.44 -0.66 15.20
CA LEU A 3 -14.85 -1.42 14.09
C LEU A 3 -15.09 -2.92 14.26
N LYS A 4 -14.88 -3.44 15.47
CA LYS A 4 -15.07 -4.86 15.80
C LYS A 4 -16.47 -5.36 15.43
N GLU A 5 -17.50 -4.56 15.69
CA GLU A 5 -18.90 -4.86 15.33
C GLU A 5 -19.13 -4.81 13.82
N LYS A 6 -18.52 -3.84 13.11
CA LYS A 6 -18.58 -3.77 11.64
C LYS A 6 -17.92 -5.00 11.02
N TRP A 7 -16.79 -5.44 11.56
CA TRP A 7 -16.07 -6.63 11.14
C TRP A 7 -16.89 -7.90 11.38
N HIS A 8 -17.41 -8.12 12.60
CA HIS A 8 -18.27 -9.28 12.88
C HIS A 8 -19.51 -9.34 11.97
N ARG A 9 -20.07 -8.18 11.59
CA ARG A 9 -21.18 -8.12 10.64
C ARG A 9 -20.77 -8.44 9.19
N MET A 10 -19.50 -8.25 8.83
CA MET A 10 -18.95 -8.50 7.49
C MET A 10 -18.33 -9.88 7.32
N SER A 11 -17.68 -10.42 8.36
CA SER A 11 -17.01 -11.72 8.35
C SER A 11 -17.80 -12.84 9.02
N GLY A 12 -18.89 -12.52 9.71
CA GLY A 12 -19.60 -13.45 10.59
C GLY A 12 -18.91 -13.58 11.95
N HIS A 13 -19.31 -14.58 12.74
CA HIS A 13 -18.65 -14.90 14.01
C HIS A 13 -17.21 -15.34 13.71
N ILE A 14 -16.23 -14.69 14.33
CA ILE A 14 -14.83 -15.11 14.22
C ILE A 14 -14.70 -16.42 15.01
N ASP A 15 -14.22 -17.47 14.35
CA ASP A 15 -13.91 -18.75 14.99
C ASP A 15 -12.62 -18.60 15.81
N PHE A 16 -12.72 -18.85 17.11
CA PHE A 16 -11.59 -18.75 18.05
C PHE A 16 -10.41 -19.65 17.65
N ASN A 17 -10.68 -20.81 17.04
CA ASN A 17 -9.62 -21.69 16.56
C ASN A 17 -8.88 -21.08 15.37
N LYS A 18 -9.59 -20.34 14.52
CA LYS A 18 -9.00 -19.66 13.37
C LYS A 18 -8.06 -18.54 13.81
N LEU A 19 -8.41 -17.80 14.87
CA LEU A 19 -7.55 -16.73 15.39
C LEU A 19 -6.22 -17.27 15.92
N LYS A 20 -6.26 -18.37 16.71
CA LYS A 20 -5.04 -19.03 17.20
C LYS A 20 -4.12 -19.41 16.05
N VAL A 21 -4.65 -20.12 15.04
CA VAL A 21 -3.88 -20.57 13.87
C VAL A 21 -3.25 -19.38 13.14
N LEU A 22 -4.00 -18.29 12.93
CA LEU A 22 -3.47 -17.09 12.28
C LEU A 22 -2.34 -16.42 13.09
N CYS A 23 -2.47 -16.33 14.41
CA CYS A 23 -1.41 -15.79 15.27
C CYS A 23 -0.15 -16.66 15.23
N GLU A 24 -0.32 -17.98 15.23
CA GLU A 24 0.76 -18.96 15.20
C GLU A 24 1.50 -18.94 13.86
N GLU A 25 0.76 -18.94 12.74
CA GLU A 25 1.30 -18.75 11.40
C GLU A 25 2.06 -17.43 11.28
N TYR A 26 1.52 -16.34 11.84
CA TYR A 26 2.16 -15.03 11.75
C TYR A 26 3.44 -14.91 12.58
N VAL A 27 3.46 -15.42 13.82
CA VAL A 27 4.67 -15.47 14.65
C VAL A 27 5.77 -16.25 13.92
N ASN A 28 5.46 -17.46 13.46
CA ASN A 28 6.41 -18.30 12.74
C ASN A 28 6.90 -17.64 11.45
N LEU A 29 6.02 -16.96 10.71
CA LEU A 29 6.37 -16.25 9.49
C LEU A 29 7.35 -15.11 9.77
N VAL A 30 7.07 -14.26 10.76
CA VAL A 30 7.93 -13.12 11.13
C VAL A 30 9.30 -13.59 11.60
N GLU A 31 9.35 -14.66 12.39
CA GLU A 31 10.60 -15.24 12.87
C GLU A 31 11.45 -15.77 11.72
N ASN A 32 10.86 -16.51 10.79
CA ASN A 32 11.57 -17.04 9.63
C ASN A 32 12.00 -15.95 8.64
N LEU A 33 11.20 -14.90 8.46
CA LEU A 33 11.52 -13.81 7.53
C LEU A 33 12.62 -12.88 8.07
N THR A 34 12.66 -12.66 9.38
CA THR A 34 13.53 -11.63 9.99
C THR A 34 14.67 -12.19 10.82
N GLY A 35 14.63 -13.48 11.18
CA GLY A 35 15.50 -14.11 12.17
C GLY A 35 15.29 -13.57 13.58
N LYS A 36 14.18 -12.85 13.85
CA LYS A 36 13.90 -12.21 15.14
C LYS A 36 12.55 -12.67 15.69
N GLY A 37 12.60 -13.16 16.93
CA GLY A 37 11.44 -13.52 17.75
C GLY A 37 10.49 -12.36 18.02
N ILE A 38 9.18 -12.64 17.97
CA ILE A 38 8.18 -11.71 18.51
C ILE A 38 8.22 -11.80 20.04
N LYS A 39 8.55 -10.69 20.72
CA LYS A 39 8.67 -10.68 22.19
C LYS A 39 7.33 -10.56 22.90
N GLU A 40 6.44 -9.74 22.36
CA GLU A 40 5.20 -9.34 23.00
C GLU A 40 4.10 -9.11 21.98
N ILE A 41 2.89 -9.60 22.27
CA ILE A 41 1.66 -9.30 21.55
C ILE A 41 0.75 -8.52 22.50
N ARG A 42 0.35 -7.32 22.09
CA ARG A 42 -0.64 -6.52 22.83
C ARG A 42 -2.01 -6.72 22.21
N CYS A 43 -3.01 -7.01 23.03
CA CYS A 43 -4.39 -7.20 22.59
C CYS A 43 -5.37 -6.47 23.51
N ASP A 44 -6.62 -6.33 23.06
CA ASP A 44 -7.70 -5.91 23.94
C ASP A 44 -8.11 -7.06 24.88
N ASN A 45 -9.04 -6.80 25.79
CA ASN A 45 -9.65 -7.83 26.64
C ASN A 45 -10.75 -8.63 25.90
N GLY A 46 -10.65 -8.74 24.58
CA GLY A 46 -11.54 -9.57 23.78
C GLY A 46 -11.42 -11.03 24.22
N THR A 47 -12.56 -11.69 24.39
CA THR A 47 -12.64 -13.12 24.73
C THR A 47 -11.98 -14.00 23.65
N GLU A 48 -11.81 -13.46 22.44
CA GLU A 48 -11.08 -14.14 21.39
C GLU A 48 -9.57 -14.24 21.64
N TYR A 49 -8.99 -13.28 22.36
CA TYR A 49 -7.57 -13.31 22.74
C TYR A 49 -7.37 -13.93 24.12
N ILE A 50 -8.35 -13.77 25.01
CA ILE A 50 -8.31 -14.32 26.38
C ILE A 50 -9.00 -15.68 26.40
N ASN A 51 -8.29 -16.71 25.90
CA ASN A 51 -8.73 -18.11 26.03
C ASN A 51 -7.52 -19.04 26.23
N LYS A 52 -7.81 -20.29 26.67
CA LYS A 52 -6.77 -21.30 26.92
C LYS A 52 -5.95 -21.62 25.67
N ASN A 53 -6.58 -21.69 24.51
CA ASN A 53 -5.91 -22.04 23.25
C ASN A 53 -4.83 -21.03 22.86
N VAL A 54 -5.13 -19.73 22.99
CA VAL A 54 -4.18 -18.65 22.72
C VAL A 54 -3.11 -18.61 23.81
N ALA A 55 -3.48 -18.79 25.09
CA ALA A 55 -2.54 -18.83 26.21
C ALA A 55 -1.51 -19.97 26.07
N ASP A 56 -1.94 -21.17 25.68
CA ASP A 56 -1.06 -22.31 25.43
C ASP A 56 -0.14 -22.05 24.24
N PHE A 57 -0.66 -21.44 23.16
CA PHE A 57 0.14 -21.03 22.01
C PHE A 57 1.25 -20.05 22.38
N VAL A 58 0.92 -18.92 23.03
CA VAL A 58 1.95 -17.92 23.38
C VAL A 58 2.97 -18.47 24.36
N LYS A 59 2.56 -19.38 25.26
CA LYS A 59 3.48 -20.09 26.15
C LYS A 59 4.43 -21.01 25.38
N ASN A 60 3.95 -21.74 24.38
CA ASN A 60 4.76 -22.62 23.55
C ASN A 60 5.76 -21.85 22.67
N CYS A 61 5.35 -20.71 22.12
CA CYS A 61 6.22 -19.85 21.32
C CYS A 61 7.14 -18.94 22.17
N GLY A 62 6.95 -18.88 23.49
CA GLY A 62 7.73 -17.99 24.35
C GLY A 62 7.40 -16.50 24.18
N VAL A 63 6.19 -16.17 23.71
CA VAL A 63 5.72 -14.81 23.45
C VAL A 63 4.94 -14.29 24.67
N TYR A 64 5.14 -13.03 25.06
CA TYR A 64 4.35 -12.43 26.13
C TYR A 64 3.03 -11.85 25.58
N LEU A 65 1.88 -12.38 26.03
CA LEU A 65 0.57 -11.79 25.71
C LEU A 65 0.23 -10.72 26.76
N ARG A 66 0.17 -9.45 26.34
CA ARG A 66 -0.19 -8.32 27.20
C ARG A 66 -1.60 -7.83 26.89
N PRO A 67 -2.62 -8.23 27.67
CA PRO A 67 -3.94 -7.62 27.59
C PRO A 67 -3.90 -6.15 28.01
N CYS A 68 -4.64 -5.30 27.30
CA CYS A 68 -4.81 -3.90 27.67
C CYS A 68 -5.64 -3.77 28.95
N ILE A 69 -5.31 -2.77 29.77
CA ILE A 69 -6.10 -2.45 30.97
C ILE A 69 -7.53 -2.10 30.54
N PRO A 70 -8.56 -2.67 31.18
CA PRO A 70 -9.95 -2.30 30.90
C PRO A 70 -10.14 -0.78 30.92
N TYR A 71 -10.96 -0.27 30.00
CA TYR A 71 -11.33 1.16 29.90
C TYR A 71 -10.18 2.14 29.54
N VAL A 72 -8.97 1.65 29.24
CA VAL A 72 -7.86 2.47 28.74
C VAL A 72 -7.72 2.30 27.22
N HIS A 73 -8.64 2.91 26.48
CA HIS A 73 -8.70 2.82 25.00
C HIS A 73 -7.40 3.27 24.31
N ALA A 74 -6.64 4.18 24.92
CA ALA A 74 -5.38 4.68 24.36
C ALA A 74 -4.32 3.57 24.16
N LEU A 75 -4.33 2.50 24.96
CA LEU A 75 -3.33 1.43 24.89
C LEU A 75 -3.47 0.57 23.63
N ASN A 76 -4.69 0.42 23.10
CA ASN A 76 -4.96 -0.28 21.84
C ASN A 76 -5.07 0.68 20.63
N GLY A 77 -4.88 1.99 20.88
CA GLY A 77 -5.16 3.03 19.90
C GLY A 77 -4.35 2.90 18.61
N THR A 78 -3.11 2.40 18.67
CA THR A 78 -2.29 2.20 17.46
C THR A 78 -2.87 1.13 16.53
N ALA A 79 -3.28 -0.01 17.08
CA ALA A 79 -3.89 -1.09 16.29
C ALA A 79 -5.25 -0.66 15.71
N GLU A 80 -6.09 -0.01 16.53
CA GLU A 80 -7.38 0.53 16.08
C GLU A 80 -7.21 1.59 14.99
N ARG A 81 -6.24 2.50 15.14
CA ARG A 81 -5.94 3.53 14.14
C ARG A 81 -5.51 2.89 12.82
N TYR A 82 -4.63 1.89 12.87
CA TYR A 82 -4.18 1.22 11.65
C TYR A 82 -5.32 0.44 10.97
N ASN A 83 -6.17 -0.24 11.75
CA ASN A 83 -7.35 -0.92 11.23
C ASN A 83 -8.35 0.05 10.57
N ASN A 84 -8.57 1.23 11.16
CA ASN A 84 -9.38 2.28 10.54
C ASN A 84 -8.77 2.76 9.23
N ILE A 85 -7.46 3.04 9.20
CA ILE A 85 -6.76 3.48 7.99
C ILE A 85 -6.89 2.45 6.87
N LEU A 86 -6.71 1.17 7.17
CA LEU A 86 -6.85 0.10 6.17
C LEU A 86 -8.29 0.01 5.66
N LEU A 87 -9.27 0.12 6.55
CA LEU A 87 -10.69 0.04 6.17
C LEU A 87 -11.08 1.23 5.28
N ASP A 88 -10.66 2.45 5.62
CA ASP A 88 -10.93 3.64 4.82
C ASP A 88 -10.30 3.53 3.43
N LYS A 89 -9.03 3.11 3.36
CA LYS A 89 -8.36 2.87 2.08
C LYS A 89 -9.06 1.78 1.26
N ALA A 90 -9.47 0.69 1.89
CA ALA A 90 -10.18 -0.40 1.21
C ALA A 90 -11.54 0.06 0.65
N CYS A 91 -12.27 0.91 1.39
CA CYS A 91 -13.50 1.53 0.90
C CYS A 91 -13.24 2.40 -0.35
N CYS A 92 -12.17 3.22 -0.34
CA CYS A 92 -11.77 4.02 -1.49
C CYS A 92 -11.42 3.13 -2.70
N LEU A 93 -10.62 2.08 -2.50
CA LEU A 93 -10.25 1.13 -3.55
C LEU A 93 -11.48 0.41 -4.12
N GLN A 94 -12.40 -0.02 -3.26
CA GLN A 94 -13.66 -0.64 -3.68
C GLN A 94 -14.50 0.29 -4.56
N ALA A 95 -14.64 1.56 -4.14
CA ALA A 95 -15.37 2.57 -4.91
C ALA A 95 -14.69 2.86 -6.26
N GLN A 96 -13.36 2.97 -6.28
CA GLN A 96 -12.56 3.19 -7.49
C GLN A 96 -12.73 2.05 -8.50
N ALA A 97 -12.65 0.79 -8.06
CA ALA A 97 -12.80 -0.37 -8.93
C ALA A 97 -14.27 -0.71 -9.26
N ARG A 98 -15.24 -0.05 -8.62
CA ARG A 98 -16.68 -0.30 -8.77
C ARG A 98 -17.05 -1.78 -8.62
N VAL A 99 -16.45 -2.44 -7.64
CA VAL A 99 -16.68 -3.87 -7.38
C VAL A 99 -17.66 -4.10 -6.24
N ASP A 100 -18.34 -5.24 -6.30
CA ASP A 100 -19.30 -5.67 -5.28
C ASP A 100 -18.67 -5.76 -3.88
N ARG A 101 -19.48 -5.49 -2.85
CA ARG A 101 -19.07 -5.53 -1.44
C ARG A 101 -18.43 -6.86 -1.04
N ARG A 102 -18.82 -7.98 -1.66
CA ARG A 102 -18.28 -9.31 -1.37
C ARG A 102 -16.77 -9.42 -1.59
N TYR A 103 -16.17 -8.55 -2.41
CA TYR A 103 -14.72 -8.52 -2.64
C TYR A 103 -13.95 -7.66 -1.63
N TRP A 104 -14.58 -7.25 -0.52
CA TRP A 104 -13.93 -6.48 0.54
C TRP A 104 -12.60 -7.08 1.03
N PRO A 105 -12.39 -8.43 1.13
CA PRO A 105 -11.10 -8.96 1.57
C PRO A 105 -9.97 -8.63 0.61
N GLU A 106 -10.25 -8.59 -0.70
CA GLU A 106 -9.28 -8.22 -1.73
C GLU A 106 -8.89 -6.74 -1.61
N CYS A 107 -9.89 -5.88 -1.40
CA CYS A 107 -9.66 -4.45 -1.19
C CYS A 107 -8.79 -4.18 0.04
N ILE A 108 -8.99 -4.93 1.14
CA ILE A 108 -8.18 -4.78 2.36
C ILE A 108 -6.77 -5.30 2.15
N ASN A 109 -6.60 -6.44 1.47
CA ASN A 109 -5.27 -6.94 1.11
C ASN A 109 -4.50 -5.95 0.24
N ALA A 110 -5.15 -5.35 -0.76
CA ALA A 110 -4.55 -4.32 -1.59
C ALA A 110 -4.24 -3.05 -0.80
N ALA A 111 -5.13 -2.62 0.10
CA ALA A 111 -4.89 -1.47 0.98
C ALA A 111 -3.68 -1.71 1.89
N ALA A 112 -3.53 -2.91 2.45
CA ALA A 112 -2.39 -3.29 3.28
C ALA A 112 -1.09 -3.31 2.47
N TYR A 113 -1.12 -3.94 1.28
CA TYR A 113 0.02 -3.98 0.36
C TYR A 113 0.51 -2.58 0.00
N LEU A 114 -0.41 -1.71 -0.45
CA LEU A 114 -0.10 -0.33 -0.82
C LEU A 114 0.38 0.48 0.38
N THR A 115 -0.22 0.30 1.56
CA THR A 115 0.19 1.02 2.78
C THR A 115 1.60 0.63 3.22
N ASN A 116 1.97 -0.65 3.11
CA ASN A 116 3.30 -1.11 3.49
C ASN A 116 4.41 -0.62 2.55
N GLN A 117 4.06 -0.27 1.30
CA GLN A 117 4.99 0.27 0.31
C GLN A 117 4.91 1.81 0.16
N SER A 118 3.96 2.45 0.84
CA SER A 118 3.84 3.91 0.81
C SER A 118 4.72 4.54 1.89
N PRO A 119 5.50 5.59 1.57
CA PRO A 119 6.27 6.31 2.58
C PRO A 119 5.33 7.04 3.53
N ALA A 120 5.65 7.01 4.82
CA ALA A 120 4.92 7.75 5.84
C ALA A 120 5.77 8.93 6.35
N SER A 121 5.15 10.10 6.50
CA SER A 121 5.81 11.29 7.07
C SER A 121 6.30 11.04 8.49
N THR A 122 5.59 10.20 9.24
CA THR A 122 5.93 9.80 10.61
C THR A 122 7.20 8.97 10.73
N ILE A 123 7.76 8.47 9.62
CA ILE A 123 8.95 7.60 9.65
C ILE A 123 10.03 8.08 8.69
N GLU A 124 10.37 9.38 8.75
CA GLU A 124 11.49 9.95 7.98
C GLU A 124 11.41 9.65 6.47
N ARG A 125 10.19 9.60 5.92
CA ARG A 125 9.90 9.25 4.51
C ARG A 125 10.33 7.83 4.09
N ARG A 126 10.49 6.91 5.05
CA ARG A 126 10.68 5.48 4.79
C ARG A 126 9.35 4.74 4.73
N THR A 127 9.35 3.61 4.04
CA THR A 127 8.19 2.71 3.95
C THR A 127 8.20 1.69 5.10
N PRO A 128 7.04 1.21 5.59
CA PRO A 128 6.99 0.09 6.54
C PRO A 128 7.76 -1.14 6.04
N PHE A 129 7.69 -1.43 4.73
CA PHE A 129 8.46 -2.49 4.09
C PHE A 129 9.97 -2.30 4.25
N GLU A 130 10.49 -1.09 4.01
CA GLU A 130 11.91 -0.75 4.21
C GLU A 130 12.36 -0.95 5.64
N ILE A 131 11.54 -0.55 6.61
CA ILE A 131 11.90 -0.66 8.02
C ILE A 131 11.94 -2.13 8.44
N PHE A 132 10.97 -2.91 7.97
CA PHE A 132 10.82 -4.31 8.34
C PHE A 132 11.88 -5.20 7.67
N PHE A 133 12.06 -5.08 6.36
CA PHE A 133 12.98 -5.93 5.58
C PHE A 133 14.37 -5.31 5.38
N LYS A 134 14.59 -4.07 5.82
CA LYS A 134 15.83 -3.29 5.56
C LYS A 134 16.17 -3.19 4.06
N LYS A 135 15.16 -3.29 3.19
CA LYS A 135 15.27 -3.27 1.73
C LYS A 135 14.17 -2.38 1.14
N LYS A 136 14.49 -1.60 0.11
CA LYS A 136 13.50 -0.81 -0.63
C LYS A 136 12.46 -1.72 -1.31
N PRO A 137 11.16 -1.39 -1.27
CA PRO A 137 10.15 -2.14 -2.00
C PRO A 137 10.38 -1.99 -3.50
N ASP A 138 10.19 -3.08 -4.23
CA ASP A 138 10.10 -3.02 -5.67
C ASP A 138 8.68 -2.59 -6.07
N VAL A 139 8.58 -1.40 -6.64
CA VAL A 139 7.32 -0.78 -7.06
C VAL A 139 7.07 -0.91 -8.57
N SER A 140 7.91 -1.64 -9.30
CA SER A 140 7.73 -1.86 -10.74
C SER A 140 6.40 -2.53 -11.07
N ASN A 141 5.90 -3.37 -10.16
CA ASN A 141 4.62 -4.06 -10.29
C ASN A 141 3.42 -3.19 -9.87
N LEU A 142 3.62 -1.95 -9.38
CA LEU A 142 2.51 -1.09 -8.98
C LEU A 142 1.81 -0.50 -10.19
N THR A 143 0.61 -0.99 -10.45
CA THR A 143 -0.31 -0.48 -11.45
C THR A 143 -1.57 0.02 -10.78
N LEU A 144 -2.33 0.90 -11.44
CA LEU A 144 -3.53 1.47 -10.85
C LEU A 144 -4.56 0.38 -10.48
N TYR A 145 -5.02 0.42 -9.23
CA TYR A 145 -6.07 -0.48 -8.74
C TYR A 145 -7.39 -0.27 -9.51
N GLY A 146 -8.09 -1.35 -9.81
CA GLY A 146 -9.35 -1.29 -10.57
C GLY A 146 -9.16 -1.13 -12.08
N SER A 147 -7.91 -1.09 -12.58
CA SER A 147 -7.65 -1.07 -14.02
C SER A 147 -8.22 -2.31 -14.71
N ARG A 148 -8.68 -2.10 -15.95
CA ARG A 148 -9.07 -3.20 -16.84
C ARG A 148 -7.83 -3.91 -17.33
N VAL A 149 -7.86 -5.23 -17.23
CA VAL A 149 -6.71 -6.06 -17.57
C VAL A 149 -7.12 -7.26 -18.39
N PHE A 150 -6.18 -7.80 -19.16
CA PHE A 150 -6.31 -9.07 -19.84
C PHE A 150 -5.35 -10.08 -19.23
N THR A 151 -5.87 -11.26 -18.92
CA THR A 151 -5.11 -12.35 -18.32
C THR A 151 -5.07 -13.53 -19.28
N ARG A 152 -3.92 -14.18 -19.42
CA ARG A 152 -3.79 -15.32 -20.32
C ARG A 152 -4.62 -16.50 -19.80
N VAL A 153 -5.51 -17.01 -20.65
CA VAL A 153 -6.17 -18.30 -20.41
C VAL A 153 -5.14 -19.41 -20.54
N LEU A 154 -5.02 -20.29 -19.55
CA LEU A 154 -4.11 -21.43 -19.63
C LEU A 154 -4.48 -22.35 -20.79
N ASP A 155 -3.49 -22.88 -21.50
CA ASP A 155 -3.72 -23.76 -22.66
C ASP A 155 -4.52 -25.02 -22.28
N VAL A 156 -4.34 -25.54 -21.07
CA VAL A 156 -5.11 -26.68 -20.51
C VAL A 156 -6.62 -26.39 -20.41
N ARG A 157 -7.01 -25.11 -20.31
CA ARG A 157 -8.42 -24.70 -20.28
C ARG A 157 -9.00 -24.44 -21.67
N ARG A 158 -8.18 -24.53 -22.72
CA ARG A 158 -8.60 -24.36 -24.11
C ARG A 158 -8.90 -25.74 -24.71
N ARG A 159 -10.04 -25.87 -25.37
CA ARG A 159 -10.46 -27.07 -26.11
C ARG A 159 -9.94 -27.05 -27.54
N SER A 160 -9.69 -25.87 -28.10
CA SER A 160 -9.16 -25.67 -29.45
C SER A 160 -8.07 -24.61 -29.49
N LYS A 161 -7.18 -24.70 -30.50
CA LYS A 161 -6.16 -23.69 -30.80
C LYS A 161 -6.75 -22.30 -31.11
N TRP A 162 -8.00 -22.28 -31.57
CA TRP A 162 -8.76 -21.09 -31.92
C TRP A 162 -9.57 -20.51 -30.77
N ASP A 163 -9.54 -21.14 -29.59
CA ASP A 163 -10.24 -20.60 -28.43
C ASP A 163 -9.63 -19.27 -27.98
N ARG A 164 -10.47 -18.47 -27.30
CA ARG A 164 -10.07 -17.19 -26.72
C ARG A 164 -8.81 -17.34 -25.86
N LYS A 165 -7.79 -16.54 -26.17
CA LYS A 165 -6.48 -16.63 -25.52
C LYS A 165 -6.38 -15.82 -24.22
N ALA A 166 -7.22 -14.81 -24.05
CA ALA A 166 -7.18 -13.94 -22.88
C ALA A 166 -8.58 -13.65 -22.33
N ASP A 167 -8.68 -13.59 -21.02
CA ASP A 167 -9.88 -13.18 -20.30
C ASP A 167 -9.72 -11.75 -19.80
N ARG A 168 -10.75 -10.93 -20.03
CA ARG A 168 -10.85 -9.60 -19.45
C ARG A 168 -11.16 -9.72 -17.96
N GLY A 169 -10.50 -8.90 -17.16
CA GLY A 169 -10.72 -8.79 -15.73
C GLY A 169 -10.47 -7.39 -15.19
N ILE A 170 -10.61 -7.27 -13.87
CA ILE A 170 -10.35 -6.04 -13.10
C ILE A 170 -9.23 -6.34 -12.10
N LEU A 171 -8.22 -5.47 -12.02
CA LEU A 171 -7.17 -5.60 -11.03
C LEU A 171 -7.71 -5.34 -9.61
N LEU A 172 -7.63 -6.34 -8.73
CA LEU A 172 -8.08 -6.26 -7.33
C LEU A 172 -6.96 -6.41 -6.31
N GLY A 173 -5.71 -6.53 -6.72
CA GLY A 173 -4.61 -6.54 -5.75
C GLY A 173 -3.30 -7.02 -6.33
N TYR A 174 -2.33 -7.08 -5.44
CA TYR A 174 -0.93 -7.35 -5.75
C TYR A 174 -0.45 -8.51 -4.90
N THR A 175 0.54 -9.21 -5.41
CA THR A 175 1.27 -10.28 -4.73
C THR A 175 2.75 -10.08 -5.02
N ASP A 176 3.63 -10.74 -4.26
CA ASP A 176 5.08 -10.61 -4.46
C ASP A 176 5.53 -10.99 -5.88
N LEU A 177 4.77 -11.84 -6.57
CA LEU A 177 5.14 -12.42 -7.86
C LEU A 177 4.11 -12.20 -8.98
N GLY A 178 3.14 -11.29 -8.78
CA GLY A 178 2.07 -11.05 -9.74
C GLY A 178 0.87 -10.30 -9.15
N TYR A 179 -0.31 -10.53 -9.73
CA TYR A 179 -1.52 -9.75 -9.49
C TYR A 179 -2.70 -10.64 -9.10
N ARG A 180 -3.63 -10.06 -8.33
CA ARG A 180 -4.96 -10.62 -8.07
C ARG A 180 -5.95 -9.95 -9.01
N VAL A 181 -6.58 -10.73 -9.88
CA VAL A 181 -7.46 -10.23 -10.93
C VAL A 181 -8.83 -10.87 -10.79
N LEU A 182 -9.88 -10.05 -10.86
CA LEU A 182 -11.25 -10.51 -10.93
C LEU A 182 -11.61 -10.86 -12.37
N VAL A 183 -11.86 -12.14 -12.63
CA VAL A 183 -12.30 -12.68 -13.92
C VAL A 183 -13.55 -13.52 -13.69
N ASN A 184 -14.64 -13.22 -14.41
CA ASN A 184 -15.89 -14.00 -14.34
C ASN A 184 -16.35 -14.30 -12.89
N ASN A 185 -16.41 -13.28 -12.05
CA ASN A 185 -16.78 -13.38 -10.64
C ASN A 185 -15.85 -14.21 -9.74
N ARG A 186 -14.65 -14.54 -10.22
CA ARG A 186 -13.63 -15.27 -9.46
C ARG A 186 -12.33 -14.49 -9.43
N VAL A 187 -11.71 -14.44 -8.26
CA VAL A 187 -10.38 -13.84 -8.11
C VAL A 187 -9.36 -14.91 -8.47
N ILE A 188 -8.48 -14.59 -9.42
CA ILE A 188 -7.35 -15.44 -9.82
C ILE A 188 -6.04 -14.73 -9.53
N VAL A 189 -4.99 -15.50 -9.26
CA VAL A 189 -3.63 -14.99 -9.16
C VAL A 189 -2.92 -15.25 -10.48
N THR A 190 -2.33 -14.23 -11.09
CA THR A 190 -1.60 -14.35 -12.35
C THR A 190 -0.42 -13.38 -12.40
N ARG A 191 0.70 -13.81 -12.99
CA ARG A 191 1.88 -12.96 -13.20
C ARG A 191 1.75 -12.11 -14.46
N HIS A 192 1.34 -12.72 -15.57
CA HIS A 192 1.27 -12.05 -16.86
C HIS A 192 -0.10 -11.41 -17.03
N VAL A 193 -0.09 -10.09 -17.07
CA VAL A 193 -1.28 -9.25 -17.15
C VAL A 193 -1.00 -8.13 -18.13
N ASP A 194 -1.82 -8.04 -19.17
CA ASP A 194 -1.78 -6.94 -20.12
C ASP A 194 -2.76 -5.87 -19.65
N PHE A 195 -2.25 -4.67 -19.38
CA PHE A 195 -3.05 -3.54 -18.93
C PHE A 195 -3.70 -2.87 -20.12
N PHE A 196 -5.01 -2.67 -20.04
CA PHE A 196 -5.70 -1.84 -21.00
C PHE A 196 -5.66 -0.42 -20.46
N ASP A 197 -4.73 0.39 -20.96
CA ASP A 197 -4.65 1.82 -20.67
C ASP A 197 -5.91 2.49 -21.22
N GLU A 198 -6.94 2.57 -20.39
CA GLU A 198 -7.84 3.68 -20.51
C GLU A 198 -7.02 4.91 -20.12
N ASN A 199 -7.09 5.98 -20.91
CA ASN A 199 -6.59 7.30 -20.53
C ASN A 199 -7.31 7.74 -19.24
N ILE A 200 -6.91 7.19 -18.11
CA ILE A 200 -7.39 7.58 -16.81
C ILE A 200 -6.75 8.93 -16.61
N LYS A 201 -7.53 9.98 -16.92
CA LYS A 201 -7.25 11.32 -16.43
C LYS A 201 -7.09 11.17 -14.94
N VAL A 202 -5.85 11.15 -14.48
CA VAL A 202 -5.53 11.35 -13.08
C VAL A 202 -6.17 12.69 -12.77
N ILE A 203 -7.27 12.69 -12.01
CA ILE A 203 -7.83 13.93 -11.49
C ILE A 203 -6.84 14.39 -10.42
N SER A 204 -5.72 14.96 -10.85
CA SER A 204 -4.86 15.68 -9.94
C SER A 204 -5.60 16.94 -9.56
N LEU A 205 -5.62 17.28 -8.27
CA LEU A 205 -5.97 18.62 -7.79
C LEU A 205 -4.92 19.68 -8.18
N ARG A 206 -4.02 19.36 -9.13
CA ARG A 206 -3.15 20.36 -9.74
C ARG A 206 -3.96 21.01 -10.85
N ASP A 207 -4.20 22.30 -10.69
CA ASP A 207 -4.73 23.11 -11.78
C ASP A 207 -3.79 22.96 -12.99
N ASP A 208 -4.31 22.40 -14.08
CA ASP A 208 -3.62 22.29 -15.38
C ASP A 208 -3.10 23.67 -15.88
N LYS A 209 -3.58 24.77 -15.28
CA LYS A 209 -3.16 26.15 -15.55
C LYS A 209 -1.74 26.51 -15.08
N LEU A 210 -1.16 25.78 -14.12
CA LEU A 210 0.19 26.09 -13.62
C LEU A 210 1.31 25.56 -14.54
N ASP A 211 1.05 24.48 -15.26
CA ASP A 211 2.04 23.90 -16.18
C ASP A 211 2.05 24.62 -17.54
N GLU A 212 0.93 25.19 -17.98
CA GLU A 212 0.90 26.09 -19.15
C GLU A 212 1.67 27.40 -18.88
N ALA A 213 1.55 27.96 -17.67
CA ALA A 213 2.29 29.16 -17.26
C ALA A 213 3.81 28.93 -17.22
N ARG A 214 4.27 27.73 -16.81
CA ARG A 214 5.69 27.36 -16.84
C ARG A 214 6.24 27.19 -18.26
N LYS A 215 5.46 26.55 -19.15
CA LYS A 215 5.84 26.43 -20.57
C LYS A 215 5.88 27.78 -21.30
N SER A 216 4.97 28.71 -20.97
CA SER A 216 5.01 30.08 -21.53
C SER A 216 6.14 30.96 -20.95
N GLY A 217 6.59 30.67 -19.73
CA GLY A 217 7.71 31.38 -19.09
C GLY A 217 9.07 30.97 -19.65
N GLU A 218 9.27 29.68 -19.93
CA GLU A 218 10.52 29.16 -20.48
C GLU A 218 10.73 29.55 -21.95
N GLN A 219 9.66 29.75 -22.73
CA GLN A 219 9.77 30.24 -24.12
C GLN A 219 10.14 31.74 -24.23
N ASN A 220 9.88 32.54 -23.19
CA ASN A 220 10.17 33.97 -23.22
C ASN A 220 11.61 34.33 -22.81
N ILE A 221 12.33 33.42 -22.14
CA ILE A 221 13.73 33.67 -21.74
C ILE A 221 14.71 33.34 -22.88
N ALA A 222 14.31 32.50 -23.85
CA ALA A 222 15.17 32.07 -24.95
C ALA A 222 15.25 33.05 -26.14
N SER A 223 14.68 34.26 -26.05
CA SER A 223 14.55 35.18 -27.19
C SER A 223 15.10 36.60 -26.96
N GLN A 224 15.89 36.85 -25.92
CA GLN A 224 16.53 38.15 -25.72
C GLN A 224 18.00 38.02 -25.34
N ASP A 225 18.80 37.65 -26.34
CA ASP A 225 20.20 38.09 -26.46
C ASP A 225 20.36 38.64 -27.88
N ASP A 226 20.39 39.96 -28.03
CA ASP A 226 21.42 40.68 -28.81
C ASP A 226 21.11 42.18 -29.00
N ALA A 227 22.18 42.97 -28.85
CA ALA A 227 22.38 44.41 -29.09
C ALA A 227 21.88 45.36 -27.96
N ASN A 228 22.69 46.26 -27.37
CA ASN A 228 23.96 46.83 -27.78
C ASN A 228 24.69 47.43 -26.56
N ILE A 229 26.03 47.35 -26.56
CA ILE A 229 26.96 47.95 -25.59
C ILE A 229 27.09 49.46 -25.88
N PRO A 230 27.37 50.31 -24.86
CA PRO A 230 28.56 51.12 -25.01
C PRO A 230 29.47 51.04 -23.77
N VAL A 231 30.75 50.92 -24.09
CA VAL A 231 31.91 50.94 -23.21
C VAL A 231 32.12 52.35 -22.69
N ASN A 232 32.49 52.49 -21.41
CA ASN A 232 33.36 53.58 -20.97
C ASN A 232 34.33 53.03 -19.92
N GLU A 233 35.61 53.04 -20.29
CA GLU A 233 36.75 52.89 -19.38
C GLU A 233 36.85 54.12 -18.49
N GLU A 234 37.14 53.93 -17.20
CA GLU A 234 38.28 54.58 -16.54
C GLU A 234 38.45 54.14 -15.07
N ASN A 235 39.73 53.85 -14.75
CA ASN A 235 40.44 53.95 -13.47
C ASN A 235 40.24 52.81 -12.42
N VAL A 236 41.19 51.87 -12.26
CA VAL A 236 42.57 51.94 -11.69
C VAL A 236 42.56 51.51 -10.20
N VAL A 237 43.14 50.31 -9.94
CA VAL A 237 44.10 49.92 -8.87
C VAL A 237 43.68 50.24 -7.41
N GLN A 238 43.63 49.33 -6.41
CA GLN A 238 44.72 48.50 -5.86
C GLN A 238 44.19 47.58 -4.73
N GLU A 239 44.97 46.54 -4.42
CA GLU A 239 44.90 45.66 -3.24
C GLU A 239 45.06 46.42 -1.90
N ASP A 240 44.47 45.91 -0.80
CA ASP A 240 45.19 45.58 0.45
C ASP A 240 44.26 45.10 1.57
N GLU A 241 44.47 43.83 1.95
CA GLU A 241 44.72 43.28 3.29
C GLU A 241 44.26 43.96 4.62
N VAL A 242 43.84 43.07 5.54
CA VAL A 242 44.03 43.05 7.01
C VAL A 242 42.84 43.34 7.94
N ALA A 243 42.78 42.42 8.90
CA ALA A 243 41.94 42.22 10.08
C ALA A 243 41.57 43.45 10.95
N GLY A 244 40.42 43.30 11.61
CA GLY A 244 40.00 43.99 12.83
C GLY A 244 38.84 43.24 13.47
#